data_AF-A0A533ZKA8-F1
#
_entry.id   AF-A0A533ZKA8-F1
#
_cell.length_a   1.000
_cell.length_b   1.000
_cell.length_c   1.000
_cell.angle_alpha   90.00
_cell.angle_beta   90.00
_cell.angle_gamma   90.00
#
_symmetry.space_group_name_H-M   'P 1'
#
loop_
_entity.id
_entity.type
_entity.pdbx_description
1 polymer ?
#
loop_
_entity_poly.entity_id
_entity_poly.type
_entity_poly.pdbx_seq_one_letter_code
_entity_poly.pdbx_strand_id
1 'polypeptide(L)'
;MIEITLVLSAVVAVGIVGVMASLVTPHLMTELGLWTLLIGLVTGVPTGFWYHVVLYRVLARKMTVPARWWLAPVDLHRHLGSEEFARIRPWFALGGFGFVLSVAGGIAAMAGLLLGSGMR
;
A
#
# COMPACT_ATOMS: atom_id res chain seq x y z
N MET A 1 -38.46 -36.24 -10.32
CA MET A 1 -38.05 -35.54 -11.58
C MET A 1 -37.66 -34.10 -11.28
N ILE A 2 -38.48 -33.38 -10.49
CA ILE A 2 -38.19 -32.01 -10.02
C ILE A 2 -36.89 -31.92 -9.20
N GLU A 3 -36.59 -32.93 -8.38
CA GLU A 3 -35.37 -32.94 -7.55
C GLU A 3 -34.11 -32.98 -8.42
N ILE A 4 -34.12 -33.79 -9.47
CA ILE A 4 -32.99 -33.89 -10.42
C ILE A 4 -32.80 -32.57 -11.17
N THR A 5 -33.89 -31.93 -11.60
CA THR A 5 -33.85 -30.63 -12.27
C THR A 5 -33.32 -29.53 -11.34
N LEU A 6 -33.71 -29.53 -10.07
CA LEU A 6 -33.20 -28.60 -9.05
C LEU A 6 -31.72 -28.78 -8.76
N VAL A 7 -31.25 -30.03 -8.66
CA VAL A 7 -29.83 -30.32 -8.46
C VAL A 7 -29.01 -29.90 -9.67
N LEU A 8 -29.48 -30.20 -10.89
CA LEU A 8 -28.81 -29.79 -12.12
C LEU A 8 -28.75 -28.26 -12.26
N SER A 9 -29.84 -27.55 -11.98
CA SER A 9 -29.86 -26.09 -12.05
C SER A 9 -28.95 -25.45 -10.99
N ALA A 10 -28.89 -26.02 -9.78
CA ALA A 10 -27.98 -25.58 -8.73
C ALA A 10 -26.50 -25.79 -9.12
N VAL A 11 -26.15 -26.94 -9.70
CA VAL A 11 -24.79 -27.21 -10.16
C VAL A 11 -24.38 -26.23 -11.26
N VAL A 12 -25.27 -25.97 -12.23
CA VAL A 12 -25.01 -24.97 -13.28
C VAL A 12 -24.87 -23.57 -12.69
N ALA A 13 -25.73 -23.18 -11.74
CA ALA A 13 -25.65 -21.88 -11.09
C ALA A 13 -24.33 -21.70 -10.33
N VAL A 14 -23.91 -22.69 -9.54
CA VAL A 14 -22.62 -22.67 -8.83
C VAL A 14 -21.45 -22.63 -9.81
N GLY A 15 -21.52 -23.39 -10.91
CA GLY A 15 -20.53 -23.36 -11.98
C GLY A 15 -20.42 -21.98 -12.63
N ILE A 16 -21.55 -21.34 -12.96
CA ILE A 16 -21.57 -19.97 -13.51
C ILE A 16 -21.00 -18.97 -12.51
N VAL A 17 -21.39 -19.05 -11.23
CA VAL A 17 -20.85 -18.16 -10.19
C VAL A 17 -19.33 -18.36 -10.03
N GLY A 18 -18.85 -19.61 -10.05
CA GLY A 18 -17.42 -19.91 -9.99
C GLY A 18 -16.64 -19.37 -11.19
N VAL A 19 -17.18 -19.54 -12.41
CA VAL A 19 -16.59 -18.99 -13.64
C VAL A 19 -16.58 -17.46 -13.59
N MET A 20 -17.69 -16.83 -13.23
CA MET A 20 -17.78 -15.38 -13.13
C MET A 20 -16.84 -14.84 -12.05
N ALA A 21 -16.74 -15.48 -10.89
CA ALA A 21 -15.76 -15.11 -9.86
C ALA A 21 -14.33 -15.22 -10.40
N SER A 22 -13.98 -16.32 -11.08
CA SER A 22 -12.64 -16.49 -11.64
C SER A 22 -12.28 -15.44 -12.71
N LEU A 23 -13.25 -14.94 -13.49
CA LEU A 23 -13.01 -13.93 -14.51
C LEU A 23 -12.97 -12.51 -13.94
N VAL A 24 -13.80 -12.23 -12.92
CA VAL A 24 -13.97 -10.88 -12.37
C VAL A 24 -12.98 -10.59 -11.24
N THR A 25 -12.65 -11.57 -10.40
CA THR A 25 -11.76 -11.40 -9.24
C THR A 25 -10.34 -10.92 -9.63
N PRO A 26 -9.68 -11.45 -10.67
CA PRO A 26 -8.35 -10.97 -11.08
C PRO A 26 -8.36 -9.52 -11.54
N HIS A 27 -9.41 -9.11 -12.27
CA HIS A 27 -9.58 -7.73 -12.72
C HIS A 27 -9.81 -6.77 -11.55
N LEU A 28 -10.73 -7.12 -10.64
CA LEU A 28 -10.98 -6.35 -9.41
C LEU A 28 -9.74 -6.25 -8.52
N MET A 29 -9.00 -7.34 -8.32
CA MET A 29 -7.75 -7.32 -7.54
C MET A 29 -6.71 -6.40 -8.18
N THR A 30 -6.61 -6.41 -9.51
CA THR A 30 -5.71 -5.53 -10.25
C THR A 30 -6.10 -4.07 -10.09
N GLU A 31 -7.37 -3.74 -10.31
CA GLU A 31 -7.87 -2.36 -10.24
C GLU A 31 -7.78 -1.79 -8.83
N LEU A 32 -8.29 -2.52 -7.83
CA LEU A 32 -8.20 -2.11 -6.43
C LEU A 32 -6.74 -2.03 -5.96
N GLY A 33 -5.88 -2.96 -6.41
CA GLY A 33 -4.46 -2.93 -6.11
C GLY A 33 -3.78 -1.68 -6.67
N LEU A 34 -4.05 -1.32 -7.92
CA LEU A 34 -3.53 -0.11 -8.57
C LEU A 34 -4.01 1.18 -7.90
N TRP A 35 -5.29 1.27 -7.57
CA TRP A 35 -5.81 2.42 -6.81
C TRP A 35 -5.17 2.54 -5.43
N THR A 36 -5.05 1.42 -4.71
CA THR A 36 -4.41 1.40 -3.39
C THR A 36 -2.93 1.81 -3.49
N LEU A 37 -2.22 1.32 -4.50
CA LEU A 37 -0.84 1.70 -4.80
C LEU A 37 -0.72 3.20 -5.10
N LEU A 38 -1.61 3.73 -5.94
CA LEU A 38 -1.62 5.14 -6.31
C LEU A 38 -1.86 6.04 -5.08
N ILE A 39 -2.87 5.71 -4.26
CA ILE A 39 -3.16 6.44 -3.01
C ILE A 39 -1.95 6.38 -2.08
N GLY A 40 -1.35 5.19 -1.94
CA GLY A 40 -0.14 4.99 -1.15
C GLY A 40 1.03 5.85 -1.64
N LEU A 41 1.25 5.94 -2.94
CA LEU A 41 2.34 6.75 -3.53
C LEU A 41 2.09 8.25 -3.39
N VAL A 42 0.88 8.71 -3.74
CA VAL A 42 0.49 10.12 -3.69
C VAL A 42 0.49 10.65 -2.25
N THR A 43 0.23 9.80 -1.26
CA THR A 43 0.31 10.17 0.16
C THR A 43 1.72 9.97 0.72
N GLY A 44 2.31 8.79 0.52
CA GLY A 44 3.57 8.37 1.12
C GLY A 44 4.79 9.12 0.59
N VAL A 45 4.88 9.36 -0.72
CA VAL A 45 6.04 10.03 -1.32
C VAL A 45 6.14 11.49 -0.88
N PRO A 46 5.08 12.33 -1.00
CA PRO A 46 5.16 13.72 -0.57
C PRO A 46 5.36 13.87 0.94
N THR A 47 4.70 13.03 1.74
CA THR A 47 4.80 13.12 3.22
C THR A 47 6.14 12.59 3.73
N GLY A 48 6.66 11.52 3.14
CA GLY A 48 8.01 11.02 3.42
C GLY A 48 9.10 12.01 3.01
N PHE A 49 8.94 12.68 1.86
CA PHE A 49 9.85 13.76 1.44
C PHE A 49 9.77 14.95 2.38
N TRP A 50 8.55 15.39 2.75
CA TRP A 50 8.36 16.49 3.69
C TRP A 50 8.94 16.19 5.06
N TYR A 51 8.78 14.96 5.55
CA TYR A 51 9.43 14.47 6.77
C TYR A 51 10.95 14.67 6.71
N HIS A 52 11.61 14.28 5.62
CA HIS A 52 13.05 14.48 5.43
C HIS A 52 13.43 15.97 5.44
N VAL A 53 12.66 16.82 4.75
CA VAL A 53 12.90 18.27 4.72
C VAL A 53 12.80 18.89 6.12
N VAL A 54 11.75 18.54 6.87
CA VAL A 54 11.54 19.05 8.24
C VAL A 54 12.64 18.54 9.16
N LEU A 55 12.97 17.26 9.10
CA LEU A 55 14.03 16.65 9.90
C LEU A 55 15.38 17.33 9.64
N TYR A 56 15.75 17.51 8.37
CA TYR A 56 16.98 18.21 7.98
C TYR A 56 16.99 19.64 8.53
N ARG A 57 15.88 20.36 8.41
CA ARG A 57 15.79 21.76 8.85
C ARG A 57 15.95 21.92 10.37
N VAL A 58 15.48 20.95 11.15
CA VAL A 58 15.67 20.91 12.61
C VAL A 58 17.10 20.53 12.96
N LEU A 59 17.64 19.47 12.35
CA LEU A 59 18.99 18.99 12.64
C LEU A 59 20.08 19.98 12.23
N ALA A 60 19.94 20.63 11.07
CA ALA A 60 20.90 21.63 10.58
C ALA A 60 21.03 22.86 11.49
N ARG A 61 20.03 23.12 12.35
CA ARG A 61 20.10 24.20 13.36
C ARG A 61 20.84 23.78 14.64
N LYS A 62 21.02 22.47 14.86
CA LYS A 62 21.54 21.91 16.11
C LYS A 62 22.91 21.26 15.96
N MET A 63 23.21 20.71 14.79
CA MET A 63 24.42 19.94 14.54
C MET A 63 24.82 20.00 13.07
N THR A 64 26.07 19.65 12.78
CA THR A 64 26.51 19.34 11.43
C THR A 64 25.87 18.02 10.99
N VAL A 65 25.06 18.08 9.93
CA VAL A 65 24.31 16.93 9.43
C VAL A 65 25.25 16.01 8.62
N PRO A 66 25.40 14.72 8.98
CA PRO A 66 26.26 13.78 8.24
C PRO A 66 25.79 13.61 6.79
N ALA A 67 26.68 13.47 5.82
CA ALA A 67 26.31 13.35 4.40
C ALA A 67 25.33 12.19 4.08
N ARG A 68 25.31 11.14 4.91
CA ARG A 68 24.46 9.95 4.77
C ARG A 68 23.27 9.91 5.74
N TRP A 69 22.89 11.05 6.32
CA TRP A 69 21.82 11.17 7.32
C TRP A 69 20.47 10.57 6.86
N TRP A 70 20.13 10.72 5.59
CA TRP A 70 18.90 10.25 4.96
C TRP A 70 18.76 8.73 4.87
N LEU A 71 19.85 7.96 5.03
CA LEU A 71 19.80 6.49 5.07
C LEU A 71 19.30 5.95 6.42
N ALA A 72 19.58 6.67 7.51
CA ALA A 72 19.21 6.29 8.86
C ALA A 72 18.58 7.49 9.62
N PRO A 73 17.44 8.02 9.15
CA PRO A 73 16.83 9.21 9.72
C PRO A 73 16.28 8.97 11.14
N VAL A 74 15.95 7.71 11.47
CA VAL A 74 15.43 7.32 12.80
C VAL A 74 16.50 7.47 13.89
N ASP A 75 17.77 7.18 13.60
CA ASP A 75 18.88 7.32 14.55
C ASP A 75 19.14 8.78 14.94
N LEU A 76 18.63 9.72 14.14
CA LEU A 76 18.76 11.14 14.37
C LEU A 76 17.62 11.68 15.25
N HIS A 77 16.54 10.92 15.47
CA HIS A 77 15.46 11.31 16.36
C HIS A 77 15.92 11.51 17.82
N ARG A 78 17.02 10.88 18.25
CA ARG A 78 17.60 11.09 19.58
C ARG A 78 18.08 12.52 19.84
N HIS A 79 18.32 13.29 18.78
CA HIS A 79 18.75 14.69 18.86
C HIS A 79 17.57 15.68 18.80
N LEU A 80 16.34 15.17 18.59
CA LEU A 80 15.13 15.97 18.60
C LEU A 80 14.66 16.20 20.04
N GLY A 81 14.24 17.42 20.34
CA GLY A 81 13.47 17.68 21.56
C GLY A 81 12.09 17.03 21.50
N SER A 82 11.43 16.86 22.65
CA SER A 82 10.10 16.27 22.74
C SER A 82 9.05 16.98 21.88
N GLU A 83 9.07 18.32 21.83
CA GLU A 83 8.16 19.12 21.00
C GLU A 83 8.42 18.98 19.50
N GLU A 84 9.70 18.93 19.10
CA GLU A 84 10.10 18.77 17.70
C GLU A 84 9.71 17.37 17.19
N PHE A 85 9.95 16.35 18.01
CA PHE A 85 9.53 14.99 17.71
C PHE A 85 8.01 14.88 17.58
N ALA A 86 7.24 15.52 18.47
CA ALA A 86 5.79 15.54 18.38
C ALA A 86 5.28 16.16 17.06
N ARG A 87 5.99 17.17 16.54
CA ARG A 87 5.65 17.81 15.24
C ARG A 87 6.02 16.96 14.02
N ILE A 88 7.09 16.17 14.12
CA ILE A 88 7.61 15.33 13.01
C ILE A 88 6.88 13.99 12.93
N ARG A 89 6.52 13.40 14.08
CA ARG A 89 5.86 12.10 14.21
C ARG A 89 4.64 11.89 13.30
N PRO A 90 3.68 12.84 13.14
CA PRO A 90 2.55 12.62 12.24
C PRO A 90 2.97 12.49 10.77
N TRP A 91 3.96 13.25 10.31
CA TRP A 91 4.47 13.15 8.94
C TRP A 91 5.20 11.83 8.70
N PHE A 92 5.97 11.38 9.69
CA PHE A 92 6.62 10.07 9.66
C PHE A 92 5.60 8.92 9.59
N ALA A 93 4.57 8.98 10.44
CA ALA A 93 3.51 7.97 10.47
C ALA A 93 2.71 7.95 9.16
N LEU A 94 2.37 9.12 8.62
CA LEU A 94 1.63 9.24 7.37
C LEU A 94 2.44 8.73 6.17
N GLY A 95 3.74 9.05 6.13
CA GLY A 95 4.68 8.52 5.13
C GLY A 95 4.80 7.01 5.20
N GLY A 96 4.96 6.45 6.40
CA GLY A 96 5.01 5.00 6.63
C GLY A 96 3.71 4.31 6.24
N PHE A 97 2.56 4.90 6.57
CA PHE A 97 1.25 4.36 6.17
C PHE A 97 1.08 4.35 4.65
N GLY A 98 1.43 5.44 3.96
CA GLY A 98 1.39 5.51 2.50
C GLY A 98 2.34 4.49 1.84
N PHE A 99 3.51 4.27 2.44
CA PHE A 99 4.43 3.22 1.98
C PHE A 99 3.83 1.81 2.11
N VAL A 100 3.21 1.49 3.24
CA VAL A 100 2.54 0.19 3.44
C VAL A 100 1.40 0.00 2.44
N LEU A 101 0.58 1.03 2.21
CA LEU A 101 -0.46 0.98 1.18
C LEU A 101 0.13 0.76 -0.23
N SER A 102 1.26 1.39 -0.53
CA SER A 102 1.95 1.20 -1.81
C SER A 102 2.37 -0.25 -2.00
N VAL A 103 3.01 -0.85 -0.98
CA VAL A 103 3.45 -2.25 -1.02
C VAL A 103 2.26 -3.20 -1.13
N ALA A 104 1.25 -3.03 -0.29
CA ALA A 104 0.05 -3.87 -0.30
C ALA A 104 -0.71 -3.78 -1.64
N GLY A 105 -0.90 -2.57 -2.16
CA GLY A 105 -1.52 -2.32 -3.46
C GLY A 105 -0.72 -2.93 -4.61
N GLY A 106 0.60 -2.78 -4.58
CA GLY A 106 1.50 -3.40 -5.57
C GLY A 106 1.41 -4.92 -5.59
N ILE A 107 1.45 -5.56 -4.40
CA ILE A 107 1.30 -7.02 -4.27
C ILE A 107 -0.09 -7.46 -4.78
N ALA A 108 -1.15 -6.76 -4.40
CA ALA A 108 -2.52 -7.07 -4.86
C ALA A 108 -2.65 -6.93 -6.38
N ALA A 109 -2.07 -5.88 -6.97
CA ALA A 109 -2.08 -5.67 -8.40
C ALA A 109 -1.30 -6.76 -9.15
N MET A 110 -0.11 -7.12 -8.66
CA MET A 110 0.69 -8.23 -9.22
C MET A 110 -0.05 -9.56 -9.11
N ALA A 111 -0.67 -9.86 -7.97
CA ALA A 111 -1.47 -11.07 -7.79
C ALA A 111 -2.64 -11.13 -8.77
N GLY A 112 -3.38 -10.03 -8.95
CA GLY A 112 -4.45 -9.93 -9.93
C GLY A 112 -3.97 -10.17 -11.36
N LEU A 113 -2.84 -9.59 -11.76
CA LEU A 113 -2.24 -9.78 -13.08
C LEU A 113 -1.76 -11.23 -13.29
N LEU A 114 -1.13 -11.83 -12.29
CA LEU A 114 -0.63 -13.22 -12.36
C LEU A 114 -1.78 -14.22 -12.44
N LEU A 115 -2.83 -14.04 -11.63
CA LEU A 115 -4.03 -14.87 -11.68
C LEU A 115 -4.78 -14.71 -13.00
N GLY A 116 -4.87 -13.48 -13.52
CA GLY A 116 -5.53 -13.20 -14.80
C GLY A 116 -4.74 -13.68 -16.02
N SER A 117 -3.41 -13.79 -15.93
CA SER A 117 -2.56 -14.28 -17.02
C SER A 117 -2.42 -15.81 -17.04
N GLY A 118 -2.46 -16.47 -15.88
CA GLY A 118 -2.46 -17.95 -15.80
C GLY A 118 -3.78 -18.63 -16.18
N MET A 119 -4.85 -17.86 -16.38
CA MET A 119 -6.16 -18.35 -16.83
C MET A 119 -6.38 -18.26 -18.35
N ARG A 120 -5.40 -17.76 -19.10
CA ARG A 120 -5.40 -17.76 -20.58
C ARG A 120 -4.66 -18.97 -21.11
#